data_AF-A0A7S1HPR9-F1
#
_entry.id   AF-A0A7S1HPR9-F1
#
_cell.length_a   1.000
_cell.length_b   1.000
_cell.length_c   1.000
_cell.angle_alpha   90.00
_cell.angle_beta   90.00
_cell.angle_gamma   90.00
#
_symmetry.space_group_name_H-M   'P 1'
#
loop_
_entity.id
_entity.type
_entity.pdbx_description
1 polymer ?
#
loop_
_entity_poly.entity_id
_entity_poly.type
_entity_poly.pdbx_seq_one_letter_code
_entity_poly.pdbx_strand_id
1 'polypeptide(L)'
;MLDFLFGAAFTPNKCKTQLRLCVSRIKLLQNKKQVTIRQQRKDIAQLLASGKEDSARIRVEALIQEQNTALAYEILELYCELLSVRVEIIKLNKSLPEDMQESVASVLYAAQRCSAQLPELLAVKEQLQAKYGKEYVKRAITDESAIDEKVNPRLIDFLAIKVPNPKAKLALLSEIAVEHNFDWE
;
A
#
# COMPACT_ATOMS: atom_id res chain seq x y z
N MET A 1 8.15 30.53 -17.69
CA MET A 1 9.63 30.44 -17.64
C MET A 1 10.16 30.56 -16.20
N LEU A 2 9.46 31.27 -15.29
CA LEU A 2 9.80 31.32 -13.85
C LEU A 2 9.35 30.09 -13.04
N ASP A 3 8.33 29.34 -13.50
CA ASP A 3 7.85 28.10 -12.84
C ASP A 3 8.87 26.93 -12.89
N PHE A 4 9.96 27.08 -13.65
CA PHE A 4 11.01 26.06 -13.74
C PHE A 4 12.08 26.24 -12.66
N LEU A 5 12.21 27.43 -12.08
CA LEU A 5 13.23 27.76 -11.07
C LEU A 5 12.74 27.53 -9.63
N PHE A 6 11.42 27.60 -9.41
CA PHE A 6 10.77 27.26 -8.15
C PHE A 6 9.79 26.13 -8.45
N GLY A 7 9.96 24.96 -7.83
CA GLY A 7 9.12 23.78 -8.09
C GLY A 7 7.62 24.10 -8.06
N ALA A 8 6.83 23.37 -8.85
CA ALA A 8 5.39 23.62 -9.00
C ALA A 8 4.69 23.79 -7.65
N ALA A 9 3.85 24.83 -7.52
CA ALA A 9 3.14 25.14 -6.27
C ALA A 9 2.08 24.07 -5.91
N PHE A 10 1.78 23.95 -4.61
CA PHE A 10 0.69 23.11 -4.13
C PHE A 10 -0.66 23.59 -4.67
N THR A 11 -1.37 22.72 -5.38
CA THR A 11 -2.68 22.95 -5.96
C THR A 11 -3.71 22.04 -5.26
N PRO A 12 -4.52 22.57 -4.32
CA PRO A 12 -5.44 21.78 -3.49
C PRO A 12 -6.43 20.95 -4.31
N ASN A 13 -7.01 21.55 -5.36
CA ASN A 13 -7.96 20.86 -6.24
C ASN A 13 -7.31 19.69 -7.00
N LYS A 14 -6.08 19.86 -7.49
CA LYS A 14 -5.33 18.77 -8.15
C LYS A 14 -5.06 17.63 -7.16
N CYS A 15 -4.57 17.96 -5.96
CA CYS A 15 -4.33 16.97 -4.90
C CYS A 15 -5.60 16.19 -4.56
N LYS A 16 -6.71 16.90 -4.31
CA LYS A 16 -8.02 16.30 -3.99
C LYS A 16 -8.52 15.37 -5.08
N THR A 17 -8.44 15.79 -6.35
CA THR A 17 -8.84 14.96 -7.49
C THR A 17 -8.01 13.68 -7.55
N GLN A 18 -6.68 13.77 -7.41
CA GLN A 18 -5.80 12.60 -7.46
C GLN A 18 -6.05 11.64 -6.29
N LEU A 19 -6.29 12.15 -5.08
CA LEU A 19 -6.66 11.33 -3.92
C LEU A 19 -7.98 10.56 -4.18
N ARG A 20 -9.00 11.22 -4.73
CA ARG A 20 -10.28 10.56 -5.06
C ARG A 20 -10.16 9.53 -6.17
N LEU A 21 -9.37 9.82 -7.21
CA LEU A 21 -9.07 8.85 -8.25
C LEU A 21 -8.33 7.63 -7.70
N CYS A 22 -7.40 7.85 -6.77
CA CYS A 22 -6.67 6.78 -6.09
C CYS A 22 -7.64 5.88 -5.31
N VAL A 23 -8.56 6.45 -4.53
CA VAL A 23 -9.62 5.70 -3.82
C VAL A 23 -10.44 4.84 -4.78
N SER A 24 -10.93 5.42 -5.88
CA SER A 24 -11.70 4.67 -6.89
C SER A 24 -10.89 3.53 -7.52
N ARG A 25 -9.60 3.76 -7.79
CA ARG A 25 -8.71 2.72 -8.32
C ARG A 25 -8.43 1.62 -7.31
N ILE A 26 -8.21 1.96 -6.05
CA ILE A 26 -8.02 0.99 -4.97
C ILE A 26 -9.23 0.06 -4.89
N LYS A 27 -10.47 0.58 -4.92
CA LYS A 27 -11.69 -0.24 -4.91
C LYS A 27 -11.73 -1.25 -6.08
N LEU A 28 -11.37 -0.82 -7.29
CA LEU A 28 -11.30 -1.71 -8.45
C LEU A 28 -10.22 -2.79 -8.30
N LEU A 29 -9.05 -2.40 -7.80
CA LEU A 29 -7.95 -3.33 -7.56
C LEU A 29 -8.29 -4.33 -6.46
N GLN A 30 -8.95 -3.91 -5.39
CA GLN A 30 -9.42 -4.80 -4.30
C GLN A 30 -10.31 -5.91 -4.84
N ASN A 31 -11.30 -5.58 -5.68
CA ASN A 31 -12.17 -6.58 -6.31
C ASN A 31 -11.36 -7.59 -7.13
N LYS A 32 -10.38 -7.12 -7.92
CA LYS A 32 -9.48 -7.99 -8.69
C LYS A 32 -8.63 -8.87 -7.78
N LYS A 33 -8.07 -8.30 -6.71
CA LYS A 33 -7.23 -9.02 -5.73
C LYS A 33 -8.01 -10.13 -5.04
N GLN A 34 -9.26 -9.89 -4.63
CA GLN A 34 -10.10 -10.92 -4.02
C GLN A 34 -10.32 -12.13 -4.95
N VAL A 35 -10.53 -11.88 -6.25
CA VAL A 35 -10.63 -12.96 -7.24
C VAL A 35 -9.31 -13.72 -7.36
N THR A 36 -8.18 -13.00 -7.50
CA THR A 36 -6.85 -13.60 -7.59
C THR A 36 -6.51 -14.45 -6.36
N ILE A 37 -6.76 -13.93 -5.15
CA ILE A 37 -6.52 -14.61 -3.88
C ILE A 37 -7.33 -15.91 -3.83
N ARG A 38 -8.63 -15.87 -4.14
CA ARG A 38 -9.48 -17.07 -4.16
C ARG A 38 -8.98 -18.11 -5.17
N GLN A 39 -8.53 -17.68 -6.35
CA GLN A 39 -7.99 -18.60 -7.35
C GLN A 39 -6.66 -19.22 -6.89
N GLN A 40 -5.74 -18.42 -6.36
CA GLN A 40 -4.45 -18.90 -5.86
C GLN A 40 -4.61 -19.90 -4.72
N ARG A 41 -5.56 -19.70 -3.81
CA ARG A 41 -5.88 -20.67 -2.75
C ARG A 41 -6.30 -22.03 -3.33
N LYS A 42 -7.17 -22.04 -4.35
CA LYS A 42 -7.57 -23.27 -5.05
C LYS A 42 -6.39 -23.95 -5.75
N ASP A 43 -5.56 -23.17 -6.44
CA ASP A 43 -4.37 -23.70 -7.13
C ASP A 43 -3.39 -24.34 -6.13
N ILE A 44 -3.17 -23.69 -4.97
CA ILE A 44 -2.33 -24.21 -3.89
C ILE A 44 -2.92 -25.52 -3.34
N ALA A 45 -4.22 -25.57 -3.06
CA ALA A 45 -4.88 -26.79 -2.59
C ALA A 45 -4.68 -27.96 -3.58
N GLN A 46 -4.78 -27.72 -4.88
CA GLN A 46 -4.52 -28.72 -5.91
C GLN A 46 -3.06 -29.18 -5.95
N LEU A 47 -2.11 -28.27 -5.74
CA LEU A 47 -0.69 -28.62 -5.65
C LEU A 47 -0.42 -29.52 -4.44
N LEU A 48 -0.99 -29.18 -3.28
CA LEU A 48 -0.87 -29.99 -2.07
C LEU A 48 -1.48 -31.38 -2.26
N ALA A 49 -2.71 -31.47 -2.78
CA ALA A 49 -3.39 -32.75 -3.04
C ALA A 49 -2.67 -33.63 -4.07
N SER A 50 -1.83 -33.06 -4.93
CA SER A 50 -1.00 -33.78 -5.90
C SER A 50 0.43 -34.07 -5.41
N GLY A 51 0.74 -33.80 -4.14
CA GLY A 51 2.06 -34.02 -3.54
C GLY A 51 3.14 -33.05 -4.02
N LYS A 52 2.77 -31.95 -4.69
CA LYS A 52 3.70 -30.96 -5.26
C LYS A 52 4.02 -29.86 -4.24
N GLU A 53 4.53 -30.25 -3.09
CA GLU A 53 4.74 -29.34 -1.95
C GLU A 53 5.68 -28.18 -2.25
N ASP A 54 6.81 -28.42 -2.92
CA ASP A 54 7.75 -27.35 -3.26
C ASP A 54 7.09 -26.26 -4.10
N SER A 55 6.23 -26.66 -5.04
CA SER A 55 5.43 -25.72 -5.84
C SER A 55 4.41 -24.98 -4.98
N ALA A 56 3.74 -25.66 -4.05
CA ALA A 56 2.81 -25.03 -3.11
C ALA A 56 3.50 -24.01 -2.19
N ARG A 57 4.71 -24.33 -1.69
CA ARG A 57 5.54 -23.44 -0.87
C ARG A 57 5.98 -22.18 -1.62
N ILE A 58 6.28 -22.28 -2.91
CA ILE A 58 6.56 -21.10 -3.74
C ILE A 58 5.28 -20.29 -3.97
N ARG A 59 4.16 -20.95 -4.27
CA ARG A 59 2.89 -20.25 -4.55
C ARG A 59 2.29 -19.57 -3.33
N VAL A 60 2.45 -20.14 -2.14
CA VAL A 60 1.95 -19.51 -0.90
C VAL A 60 2.70 -18.23 -0.57
N GLU A 61 3.99 -18.10 -0.91
CA GLU A 61 4.73 -16.84 -0.73
C GLU A 61 4.11 -15.71 -1.55
N ALA A 62 3.78 -15.97 -2.81
CA ALA A 62 3.10 -15.02 -3.68
C ALA A 62 1.71 -14.67 -3.14
N LEU A 63 0.97 -15.64 -2.60
CA LEU A 63 -0.34 -15.41 -1.99
C LEU A 63 -0.25 -14.52 -0.74
N ILE A 64 0.73 -14.73 0.13
CA ILE A 64 0.96 -13.88 1.31
C ILE A 64 1.24 -12.44 0.86
N GLN A 65 2.09 -12.25 -0.14
CA GLN A 65 2.37 -10.91 -0.66
C GLN A 65 1.12 -10.26 -1.26
N GLU A 66 0.29 -11.03 -1.95
CA GLU A 66 -0.96 -10.55 -2.54
C GLU A 66 -1.96 -10.12 -1.46
N GLN A 67 -2.09 -10.90 -0.38
CA GLN A 67 -2.90 -10.59 0.81
C GLN A 67 -2.38 -9.34 1.55
N ASN A 68 -1.07 -9.25 1.79
CA ASN A 68 -0.46 -8.08 2.41
C ASN A 68 -0.72 -6.81 1.59
N THR A 69 -0.60 -6.90 0.26
CA THR A 69 -0.91 -5.75 -0.61
C THR A 69 -2.38 -5.35 -0.52
N ALA A 70 -3.31 -6.32 -0.39
CA ALA A 70 -4.73 -6.02 -0.17
C ALA A 70 -4.94 -5.28 1.17
N LEU A 71 -4.30 -5.72 2.25
CA LEU A 71 -4.38 -5.04 3.55
C LEU A 71 -3.75 -3.63 3.50
N ALA A 72 -2.65 -3.45 2.78
CA ALA A 72 -2.05 -2.13 2.57
C ALA A 72 -3.01 -1.19 1.82
N TYR A 73 -3.75 -1.71 0.83
CA TYR A 73 -4.71 -0.94 0.07
C TYR A 73 -5.92 -0.49 0.91
N GLU A 74 -6.39 -1.28 1.87
CA GLU A 74 -7.45 -0.86 2.80
C GLU A 74 -7.02 0.36 3.63
N ILE A 75 -5.78 0.33 4.15
CA ILE A 75 -5.20 1.46 4.91
C ILE A 75 -5.05 2.69 4.00
N LEU A 76 -4.55 2.50 2.77
CA LEU A 76 -4.35 3.60 1.82
C LEU A 76 -5.66 4.22 1.35
N GLU A 77 -6.71 3.41 1.18
CA GLU A 77 -8.05 3.91 0.83
C GLU A 77 -8.54 4.88 1.89
N LEU A 78 -8.50 4.47 3.17
CA LEU A 78 -8.91 5.28 4.31
C LEU A 78 -8.12 6.61 4.37
N TYR A 79 -6.79 6.55 4.24
CA TYR A 79 -5.97 7.77 4.28
C TYR A 79 -6.22 8.66 3.07
N CYS A 80 -6.32 8.11 1.86
CA CYS A 80 -6.62 8.92 0.68
C CYS A 80 -7.99 9.61 0.80
N GLU A 81 -8.99 8.92 1.34
CA GLU A 81 -10.31 9.49 1.62
C GLU A 81 -10.22 10.62 2.64
N LEU A 82 -9.60 10.38 3.80
CA LEU A 82 -9.37 11.38 4.85
C LEU A 82 -8.69 12.65 4.30
N LEU A 83 -7.57 12.48 3.59
CA LEU A 83 -6.82 13.59 3.01
C LEU A 83 -7.64 14.35 1.95
N SER A 84 -8.48 13.65 1.19
CA SER A 84 -9.32 14.29 0.16
C SER A 84 -10.41 15.19 0.78
N VAL A 85 -10.91 14.82 1.96
CA VAL A 85 -11.87 15.62 2.73
C VAL A 85 -11.15 16.82 3.37
N ARG A 86 -9.92 16.63 3.84
CA ARG A 86 -9.14 17.63 4.58
C ARG A 86 -8.18 18.47 3.75
N VAL A 87 -8.30 18.47 2.42
CA VAL A 87 -7.34 19.16 1.54
C VAL A 87 -7.26 20.67 1.81
N GLU A 88 -8.36 21.31 2.23
CA GLU A 88 -8.36 22.74 2.56
C GLU A 88 -7.60 23.03 3.87
N ILE A 89 -7.60 22.09 4.82
CA ILE A 89 -6.78 22.19 6.03
C ILE A 89 -5.29 22.11 5.66
N ILE A 90 -4.92 21.18 4.77
CA ILE A 90 -3.56 21.07 4.20
C ILE A 90 -3.17 22.38 3.51
N LYS A 91 -4.08 22.99 2.74
CA LYS A 91 -3.84 24.27 2.06
C LYS A 91 -3.53 25.40 3.05
N LEU A 92 -4.37 25.58 4.07
CA LEU A 92 -4.30 26.71 5.00
C LEU A 92 -3.09 26.64 5.97
N ASN A 93 -2.68 25.44 6.36
CA ASN A 93 -1.59 25.28 7.34
C ASN A 93 -0.22 25.23 6.66
N LYS A 94 0.73 26.06 7.12
CA LYS A 94 2.09 26.06 6.58
C LYS A 94 2.85 24.79 6.97
N SER A 95 2.73 24.35 8.23
CA SER A 95 3.25 23.09 8.74
C SER A 95 2.23 21.96 8.55
N LEU A 96 2.72 20.72 8.61
CA LEU A 96 1.88 19.52 8.59
C LEU A 96 1.10 19.42 9.93
N PRO A 97 -0.24 19.42 9.91
CA PRO A 97 -1.03 19.22 11.13
C PRO A 97 -0.72 17.88 11.80
N GLU A 98 -0.67 17.86 13.14
CA GLU A 98 -0.29 16.68 13.93
C GLU A 98 -1.22 15.49 13.67
N ASP A 99 -2.53 15.75 13.60
CA ASP A 99 -3.57 14.74 13.35
C ASP A 99 -3.61 14.22 11.90
N MET A 100 -2.73 14.74 11.03
CA MET A 100 -2.59 14.30 9.64
C MET A 100 -1.22 13.69 9.34
N GLN A 101 -0.27 13.72 10.28
CA GLN A 101 1.10 13.25 10.08
C GLN A 101 1.15 11.82 9.56
N GLU A 102 0.46 10.90 10.24
CA GLU A 102 0.44 9.49 9.86
C GLU A 102 -0.14 9.29 8.45
N SER A 103 -1.31 9.88 8.18
CA SER A 103 -1.97 9.73 6.87
C SER A 103 -1.13 10.30 5.70
N VAL A 104 -0.48 11.46 5.89
CA VAL A 104 0.37 12.08 4.86
C VAL A 104 1.64 11.27 4.65
N ALA A 105 2.33 10.90 5.73
CA ALA A 105 3.56 10.12 5.65
C ALA A 105 3.30 8.74 5.02
N SER A 106 2.22 8.06 5.41
CA SER A 106 1.83 6.76 4.85
C SER A 106 1.50 6.82 3.36
N VAL A 107 0.78 7.84 2.90
CA VAL A 107 0.49 8.02 1.47
C VAL A 107 1.78 8.28 0.68
N LEU A 108 2.71 9.07 1.22
CA LEU A 108 4.02 9.30 0.62
C LEU A 108 4.84 8.00 0.54
N TYR A 109 4.92 7.26 1.64
CA TYR A 109 5.63 5.99 1.73
C TYR A 109 5.13 4.98 0.69
N ALA A 110 3.81 4.89 0.52
CA ALA A 110 3.19 4.04 -0.50
C ALA A 110 3.39 4.56 -1.93
N ALA A 111 3.51 5.86 -2.16
CA ALA A 111 3.76 6.40 -3.51
C ALA A 111 5.05 5.85 -4.14
N GLN A 112 6.08 5.58 -3.33
CA GLN A 112 7.32 4.96 -3.81
C GLN A 112 7.15 3.48 -4.17
N ARG A 113 6.24 2.76 -3.51
CA ARG A 113 6.11 1.30 -3.58
C ARG A 113 4.96 0.81 -4.46
N CYS A 114 3.90 1.61 -4.58
CA CYS A 114 2.64 1.21 -5.23
C CYS A 114 2.37 1.93 -6.56
N SER A 115 3.22 2.86 -6.99
CA SER A 115 2.96 3.74 -8.16
C SER A 115 2.70 3.01 -9.47
N ALA A 116 3.23 1.80 -9.65
CA ALA A 116 2.95 1.00 -10.84
C ALA A 116 1.45 0.63 -10.97
N GLN A 117 0.77 0.39 -9.84
CA GLN A 117 -0.66 0.07 -9.81
C GLN A 117 -1.53 1.28 -9.41
N LEU A 118 -0.94 2.26 -8.71
CA LEU A 118 -1.59 3.47 -8.22
C LEU A 118 -0.83 4.73 -8.68
N PRO A 119 -0.78 5.03 -9.99
CA PRO A 119 0.00 6.15 -10.51
C PRO A 119 -0.49 7.52 -10.02
N GLU A 120 -1.74 7.66 -9.55
CA GLU A 120 -2.24 8.86 -8.87
C GLU A 120 -1.35 9.28 -7.70
N LEU A 121 -0.75 8.31 -7.00
CA LEU A 121 0.12 8.58 -5.85
C LEU A 121 1.36 9.36 -6.23
N LEU A 122 1.84 9.29 -7.48
CA LEU A 122 2.95 10.11 -7.96
C LEU A 122 2.55 11.59 -7.98
N ALA A 123 1.36 11.89 -8.50
CA ALA A 123 0.86 13.26 -8.52
C ALA A 123 0.56 13.75 -7.10
N VAL A 124 0.05 12.90 -6.20
CA VAL A 124 -0.14 13.25 -4.78
C VAL A 124 1.21 13.55 -4.11
N LYS A 125 2.24 12.73 -4.35
CA LYS A 125 3.61 12.96 -3.86
C LYS A 125 4.15 14.30 -4.34
N GLU A 126 3.98 14.65 -5.62
CA GLU A 126 4.40 15.95 -6.14
C GLU A 126 3.71 17.12 -5.43
N GLN A 127 2.41 17.02 -5.18
CA GLN A 127 1.66 18.05 -4.46
C GLN A 127 2.11 18.19 -3.01
N LEU A 128 2.29 17.07 -2.30
CA LEU A 128 2.76 17.09 -0.91
C LEU A 128 4.22 17.55 -0.80
N GLN A 129 5.06 17.23 -1.79
CA GLN A 129 6.43 17.76 -1.89
C GLN A 129 6.46 19.27 -2.09
N ALA A 130 5.58 19.79 -2.95
CA ALA A 130 5.42 21.23 -3.14
C ALA A 130 4.93 21.93 -1.86
N LYS A 131 4.12 21.24 -1.04
CA LYS A 131 3.55 21.78 0.18
C LYS A 131 4.50 21.75 1.38
N TYR A 132 5.19 20.63 1.59
CA TYR A 132 5.95 20.34 2.82
C TYR A 132 7.46 20.18 2.59
N GLY A 133 7.92 20.23 1.35
CA GLY A 133 9.33 20.24 0.99
C GLY A 133 9.91 18.85 0.67
N LYS A 134 10.99 18.86 -0.11
CA LYS A 134 11.68 17.66 -0.61
C LYS A 134 12.29 16.81 0.51
N GLU A 135 12.89 17.44 1.51
CA GLU A 135 13.55 16.71 2.60
C GLU A 135 12.56 15.93 3.46
N TYR A 136 11.39 16.50 3.74
CA TYR A 136 10.32 15.76 4.43
C TYR A 136 9.87 14.55 3.61
N VAL A 137 9.56 14.75 2.33
CA VAL A 137 9.14 13.64 1.45
C VAL A 137 10.21 12.56 1.38
N LYS A 138 11.49 12.93 1.28
CA LYS A 138 12.61 11.98 1.27
C LYS A 138 12.60 11.12 2.53
N ARG A 139 12.49 11.71 3.72
CA ARG A 139 12.45 10.95 4.98
C ARG A 139 11.19 10.08 5.08
N ALA A 140 10.03 10.57 4.63
CA ALA A 140 8.78 9.82 4.68
C ALA A 140 8.77 8.57 3.76
N ILE A 141 9.53 8.57 2.66
CA ILE A 141 9.58 7.42 1.73
C ILE A 141 10.69 6.41 2.01
N THR A 142 11.68 6.80 2.82
CA THR A 142 12.86 6.01 3.19
C THR A 142 12.53 5.07 4.36
N ASP A 143 12.92 3.80 4.25
CA ASP A 143 12.59 2.77 5.24
C ASP A 143 13.15 3.09 6.64
N GLU A 144 14.39 3.58 6.70
CA GLU A 144 15.10 3.86 7.95
C GLU A 144 14.46 4.98 8.78
N SER A 145 13.78 5.93 8.13
CA SER A 145 13.14 7.08 8.78
C SER A 145 11.61 7.04 8.78
N ALA A 146 11.00 6.01 8.18
CA ALA A 146 9.55 5.92 8.02
C ALA A 146 8.80 5.96 9.37
N ILE A 147 9.30 5.24 10.37
CA ILE A 147 8.71 5.21 11.72
C ILE A 147 8.79 6.59 12.40
N ASP A 148 9.92 7.27 12.28
CA ASP A 148 10.13 8.59 12.86
C ASP A 148 9.20 9.64 12.23
N GLU A 149 8.95 9.52 10.92
CA GLU A 149 8.00 10.34 10.16
C GLU A 149 6.54 9.90 10.35
N LYS A 150 6.26 8.99 11.30
CA LYS A 150 4.92 8.51 11.66
C LYS A 150 4.21 7.72 10.56
N VAL A 151 4.92 7.11 9.62
CA VAL A 151 4.32 6.15 8.68
C VAL A 151 3.67 5.01 9.48
N ASN A 152 2.43 4.67 9.15
CA ASN A 152 1.72 3.54 9.77
C ASN A 152 2.59 2.25 9.73
N PRO A 153 2.94 1.66 10.89
CA PRO A 153 3.83 0.50 10.93
C PRO A 153 3.30 -0.72 10.16
N ARG A 154 1.98 -0.94 10.14
CA ARG A 154 1.37 -2.03 9.37
C ARG A 154 1.58 -1.83 7.88
N LEU A 155 1.51 -0.59 7.40
CA LEU A 155 1.74 -0.27 6.00
C LEU A 155 3.20 -0.54 5.60
N ILE A 156 4.16 -0.21 6.47
CA ILE A 156 5.58 -0.56 6.29
C ILE A 156 5.72 -2.09 6.16
N ASP A 157 5.13 -2.82 7.11
CA ASP A 157 5.21 -4.28 7.14
C ASP A 157 4.59 -4.95 5.92
N PHE A 158 3.43 -4.48 5.47
CA PHE A 158 2.71 -5.04 4.33
C PHE A 158 3.35 -4.72 2.98
N LEU A 159 3.99 -3.55 2.85
CA LEU A 159 4.66 -3.13 1.62
C LEU A 159 6.15 -3.49 1.57
N ALA A 160 6.69 -4.07 2.65
CA ALA A 160 8.06 -4.53 2.69
C ALA A 160 8.29 -5.69 1.70
N ILE A 161 9.38 -5.61 0.93
CA ILE A 161 9.85 -6.73 0.11
C ILE A 161 10.66 -7.64 1.03
N LYS A 162 9.98 -8.61 1.66
CA LYS A 162 10.61 -9.60 2.54
C LYS A 162 10.10 -11.00 2.24
N VAL A 163 10.98 -11.99 2.38
CA VAL A 163 10.58 -13.39 2.33
C VAL A 163 9.69 -13.68 3.54
N PRO A 164 8.47 -14.21 3.35
CA PRO A 164 7.61 -14.56 4.47
C PRO A 164 8.29 -15.57 5.39
N ASN A 165 8.12 -15.39 6.70
CA ASN A 165 8.73 -16.31 7.65
C ASN A 165 8.15 -17.74 7.46
N PRO A 166 8.94 -18.81 7.70
CA PRO A 166 8.50 -20.18 7.47
C PRO A 166 7.20 -20.55 8.18
N LYS A 167 6.97 -20.00 9.39
CA LYS A 167 5.77 -20.24 10.19
C LYS A 167 4.51 -19.69 9.51
N ALA A 168 4.58 -18.51 8.90
CA ALA A 168 3.46 -17.90 8.18
C ALA A 168 3.11 -18.69 6.91
N LYS A 169 4.13 -19.19 6.21
CA LYS A 169 3.93 -20.05 5.03
C LYS A 169 3.24 -21.35 5.41
N LEU A 170 3.73 -22.03 6.45
CA LEU A 170 3.13 -23.26 6.97
C LEU A 170 1.70 -23.02 7.43
N ALA A 171 1.46 -21.99 8.25
CA ALA A 171 0.13 -21.67 8.75
C ALA A 171 -0.90 -21.46 7.63
N LEU A 172 -0.54 -20.71 6.58
CA LEU A 172 -1.43 -20.46 5.45
C LEU A 172 -1.63 -21.71 4.57
N LEU A 173 -0.62 -22.56 4.39
CA LEU A 173 -0.77 -23.82 3.68
C LEU A 173 -1.73 -24.77 4.42
N SER A 174 -1.57 -24.91 5.76
CA SER A 174 -2.47 -25.71 6.59
C SER A 174 -3.89 -25.14 6.58
N GLU A 175 -4.06 -23.82 6.65
CA GLU A 175 -5.37 -23.16 6.52
C GLU A 175 -6.05 -23.51 5.18
N ILE A 176 -5.30 -23.46 4.07
CA ILE A 176 -5.82 -23.79 2.73
C ILE A 176 -6.21 -25.27 2.63
N ALA A 177 -5.43 -26.18 3.20
CA ALA A 177 -5.71 -27.60 3.21
C ALA A 177 -7.02 -27.91 3.97
N VAL A 178 -7.18 -27.32 5.16
CA VAL A 178 -8.40 -27.44 5.97
C VAL A 178 -9.62 -26.89 5.22
N GLU A 179 -9.51 -25.72 4.57
CA GLU A 179 -10.61 -25.17 3.75
C GLU A 179 -11.07 -26.08 2.61
N HIS A 180 -10.17 -26.93 2.11
CA HIS A 180 -10.43 -27.85 1.01
C HIS A 180 -10.64 -29.31 1.49
N ASN A 181 -10.81 -29.51 2.80
CA ASN A 181 -11.17 -30.77 3.45
C ASN A 181 -10.14 -31.90 3.25
N PHE A 182 -8.85 -31.60 3.35
CA PHE A 182 -7.83 -32.64 3.46
C PHE A 182 -6.79 -32.30 4.52
N ASP A 183 -6.27 -33.35 5.18
CA ASP A 183 -5.17 -33.21 6.13
C ASP A 183 -3.85 -33.02 5.39
N TRP A 184 -3.10 -31.99 5.80
CA TRP A 184 -1.77 -31.68 5.29
C TRP A 184 -0.94 -31.16 6.46
N GLU A 185 0.16 -31.87 6.75
CA GLU A 185 1.03 -31.67 7.92
C GLU A 185 2.03 -30.51 7.75
#